data_AF-A0A962N6Q6-F1
#
_entry.id   AF-A0A962N6Q6-F1
#
_cell.length_a   1.000
_cell.length_b   1.000
_cell.length_c   1.000
_cell.angle_alpha   90.00
_cell.angle_beta   90.00
_cell.angle_gamma   90.00
#
_symmetry.space_group_name_H-M   'P 1'
#
loop_
_entity.id
_entity.type
_entity.pdbx_description
1 polymer ?
#
loop_
_entity_poly.entity_id
_entity_poly.type
_entity_poly.pdbx_seq_one_letter_code
_entity_poly.pdbx_strand_id
1 'polypeptide(L)'
;FGLAERATDWRGNNNIAESILRQLAAEPDPQPEWIVCGVGTGGTSATIGRYLRYRGWPTRLCVAEPSGAAFAQAYQAGGRRDALASRATIIEGVGRARVEPGFQFEIVDRVEEIDDADSVIGMRDLEALLGRRYGGSSGCNWIACLRLAAELRQRGLGGSIVTLLGDSGERYADTLYDNAWLRQRGHDLMSAQKRLSDLKSAH
;
A
#
# COMPACT_ATOMS: atom_id res chain seq x y z
N PHE A 1 23.92 -0.04 5.10
CA PHE A 1 23.12 -0.66 4.03
C PHE A 1 22.78 0.36 2.91
N GLY A 2 23.80 1.00 2.32
CA GLY A 2 23.61 2.12 1.37
C GLY A 2 23.73 1.76 -0.12
N LEU A 3 23.56 0.48 -0.50
CA LEU A 3 23.80 0.01 -1.88
C LEU A 3 22.55 -0.52 -2.59
N ALA A 4 21.42 -0.68 -1.90
CA ALA A 4 20.20 -1.22 -2.53
C ALA A 4 19.59 -0.29 -3.59
N GLU A 5 19.84 1.02 -3.52
CA GLU A 5 19.34 1.99 -4.51
C GLU A 5 20.03 1.88 -5.88
N ARG A 6 21.26 1.32 -5.90
CA ARG A 6 22.07 1.10 -7.13
C ARG A 6 22.08 -0.35 -7.61
N ALA A 7 21.65 -1.30 -6.77
CA ALA A 7 21.87 -2.72 -7.03
C ALA A 7 20.75 -3.41 -7.84
N THR A 8 19.53 -2.87 -7.84
CA THR A 8 18.45 -3.47 -8.63
C THR A 8 18.45 -2.85 -10.02
N ASP A 9 18.81 -3.64 -11.04
CA ASP A 9 18.54 -3.30 -12.43
C ASP A 9 17.03 -3.27 -12.66
N TRP A 10 16.41 -2.16 -12.27
CA TRP A 10 14.99 -1.91 -12.44
C TRP A 10 14.60 -1.77 -13.92
N ARG A 11 15.58 -1.65 -14.83
CA ARG A 11 15.37 -1.63 -16.29
C ARG A 11 15.45 -3.04 -16.89
N GLY A 12 16.00 -4.01 -16.17
CA GLY A 12 16.12 -5.38 -16.62
C GLY A 12 14.77 -6.12 -16.63
N ASN A 13 14.71 -7.18 -17.45
CA ASN A 13 13.50 -8.00 -17.68
C ASN A 13 13.19 -8.99 -16.53
N ASN A 14 13.51 -8.62 -15.30
CA ASN A 14 13.25 -9.45 -14.13
C ASN A 14 12.98 -8.58 -12.89
N ASN A 15 12.04 -7.65 -13.03
CA ASN A 15 11.60 -6.80 -11.93
C ASN A 15 10.09 -6.91 -11.70
N ILE A 16 9.65 -6.46 -10.52
CA ILE A 16 8.25 -6.57 -10.10
C ILE A 16 7.30 -5.76 -10.99
N ALA A 17 7.75 -4.62 -11.51
CA ALA A 17 6.92 -3.75 -12.35
C ALA A 17 6.65 -4.38 -13.72
N GLU A 18 7.68 -4.91 -14.37
CA GLU A 18 7.51 -5.66 -15.62
C GLU A 18 6.66 -6.91 -15.40
N SER A 19 6.86 -7.64 -14.29
CA SER A 19 6.07 -8.83 -13.97
C SER A 19 4.59 -8.52 -13.81
N ILE A 20 4.24 -7.42 -13.12
CA ILE A 20 2.87 -6.92 -13.02
C ILE A 20 2.28 -6.68 -14.41
N LEU A 21 2.96 -5.87 -15.23
CA LEU A 21 2.44 -5.47 -16.54
C LEU A 21 2.34 -6.65 -17.51
N ARG A 22 3.27 -7.61 -17.46
CA ARG A 22 3.24 -8.83 -18.25
C ARG A 22 2.06 -9.73 -17.85
N GLN A 23 1.75 -9.84 -16.56
CA GLN A 23 0.58 -10.61 -16.09
C GLN A 23 -0.72 -9.94 -16.52
N LEU A 24 -0.81 -8.61 -16.36
CA LEU A 24 -1.98 -7.84 -16.77
C LEU A 24 -2.23 -7.85 -18.27
N ALA A 25 -1.23 -8.10 -19.11
CA ALA A 25 -1.41 -8.19 -20.56
C ALA A 25 -2.46 -9.24 -21.00
N ALA A 26 -2.80 -10.20 -20.13
CA ALA A 26 -3.85 -11.19 -20.34
C ALA A 26 -5.23 -10.81 -19.76
N GLU A 27 -5.34 -9.68 -19.06
CA GLU A 27 -6.56 -9.20 -18.40
C GLU A 27 -7.32 -8.18 -19.28
N PRO A 28 -8.64 -7.96 -19.05
CA PRO A 28 -9.45 -7.03 -19.84
C PRO A 28 -8.94 -5.58 -19.81
N ASP A 29 -8.38 -5.16 -18.67
CA ASP A 29 -7.78 -3.84 -18.46
C ASP A 29 -6.27 -4.02 -18.19
N PRO A 30 -5.45 -4.24 -19.25
CA PRO A 30 -4.04 -4.59 -19.11
C PRO A 30 -3.17 -3.42 -18.62
N GLN A 31 -3.73 -2.22 -18.72
CA GLN A 31 -3.13 -1.00 -18.22
C GLN A 31 -3.88 -0.52 -16.98
N PRO A 32 -3.31 -0.73 -15.79
CA PRO A 32 -3.97 -0.33 -14.57
C PRO A 32 -3.99 1.18 -14.45
N GLU A 33 -5.11 1.68 -13.97
CA GLU A 33 -5.28 3.09 -13.63
C GLU A 33 -4.40 3.44 -12.42
N TRP A 34 -4.29 2.51 -11.47
CA TRP A 34 -3.44 2.63 -10.30
C TRP A 34 -2.66 1.35 -10.01
N ILE A 35 -1.41 1.51 -9.60
CA ILE A 35 -0.67 0.50 -8.85
C ILE A 35 -0.50 1.01 -7.42
N VAL A 36 -0.89 0.18 -6.45
CA VAL A 36 -0.79 0.46 -5.01
C VAL A 36 0.28 -0.41 -4.38
N CYS A 37 1.20 0.18 -3.61
CA CYS A 37 2.17 -0.59 -2.84
C CYS A 37 2.45 0.04 -1.48
N GLY A 38 2.87 -0.79 -0.53
CA GLY A 38 3.28 -0.33 0.79
C GLY A 38 4.68 0.27 0.77
N VAL A 39 5.00 1.19 1.68
CA VAL A 39 6.34 1.78 1.79
C VAL A 39 7.07 1.39 3.08
N GLY A 40 8.18 0.67 2.89
CA GLY A 40 9.19 0.42 3.91
C GLY A 40 10.48 1.16 3.58
N THR A 41 11.39 0.53 2.84
CA THR A 41 12.64 1.16 2.36
C THR A 41 12.45 2.09 1.16
N GLY A 42 11.28 2.06 0.52
CA GLY A 42 10.98 2.75 -0.74
C GLY A 42 11.44 2.01 -2.00
N GLY A 43 12.12 0.85 -1.88
CA GLY A 43 12.62 0.11 -3.04
C GLY A 43 11.53 -0.33 -4.02
N THR A 44 10.42 -0.86 -3.52
CA THR A 44 9.31 -1.33 -4.37
C THR A 44 8.65 -0.19 -5.14
N SER A 45 8.30 0.91 -4.47
CA SER A 45 7.72 2.08 -5.13
C SER A 45 8.71 2.72 -6.11
N ALA A 46 10.00 2.74 -5.76
CA ALA A 46 11.06 3.19 -6.67
C ALA A 46 11.15 2.36 -7.95
N THR A 47 11.17 1.03 -7.84
CA THR A 47 11.21 0.15 -9.02
C THR A 47 9.98 0.33 -9.89
N ILE A 48 8.78 0.34 -9.30
CA ILE A 48 7.52 0.49 -10.05
C ILE A 48 7.46 1.86 -10.72
N GLY A 49 7.63 2.94 -9.97
CA GLY A 49 7.52 4.30 -10.50
C GLY A 49 8.54 4.59 -11.59
N ARG A 50 9.82 4.23 -11.37
CA ARG A 50 10.87 4.40 -12.41
C ARG A 50 10.54 3.62 -13.68
N TYR A 51 10.04 2.38 -13.56
CA TYR A 51 9.67 1.57 -14.72
C TYR A 51 8.48 2.17 -15.48
N LEU A 52 7.42 2.59 -14.79
CA LEU A 52 6.26 3.26 -15.41
C LEU A 52 6.66 4.51 -16.18
N ARG A 53 7.47 5.38 -15.56
CA ARG A 53 7.96 6.62 -16.20
C ARG A 53 8.87 6.33 -17.38
N TYR A 54 9.78 5.35 -17.25
CA TYR A 54 10.66 4.93 -18.34
C TYR A 54 9.89 4.41 -19.56
N ARG A 55 8.80 3.67 -19.34
CA ARG A 55 7.96 3.14 -20.41
C ARG A 55 6.91 4.12 -20.93
N GLY A 56 6.76 5.29 -20.31
CA GLY A 56 5.75 6.29 -20.67
C GLY A 56 4.31 5.89 -20.32
N TRP A 57 4.12 5.02 -19.31
CA TRP A 57 2.78 4.57 -18.90
C TRP A 57 2.09 5.65 -18.08
N PRO A 58 0.82 6.01 -18.38
CA PRO A 58 0.08 6.99 -17.61
C PRO A 58 -0.51 6.40 -16.32
N THR A 59 -0.29 5.10 -16.06
CA THR A 59 -0.59 4.45 -14.77
C THR A 59 -0.05 5.27 -13.59
N ARG A 60 -0.90 5.47 -12.59
CA ARG A 60 -0.56 6.23 -11.39
C ARG A 60 -0.05 5.31 -10.29
N LEU A 61 0.95 5.77 -9.53
CA LEU A 61 1.52 5.05 -8.39
C LEU A 61 1.01 5.63 -7.08
N CYS A 62 0.29 4.81 -6.32
CA CYS A 62 -0.12 5.11 -4.96
C CYS A 62 0.74 4.32 -3.97
N VAL A 63 1.20 5.02 -2.94
CA VAL A 63 1.90 4.42 -1.80
C VAL A 63 0.96 4.43 -0.61
N ALA A 64 0.74 3.28 0.02
CA ALA A 64 -0.05 3.16 1.25
C ALA A 64 0.87 2.98 2.47
N GLU A 65 0.57 3.68 3.55
CA GLU A 65 1.29 3.51 4.81
C GLU A 65 0.37 3.69 6.03
N PRO A 66 0.81 3.26 7.22
CA PRO A 66 0.12 3.54 8.47
C PRO A 66 -0.02 5.04 8.75
N SER A 67 -1.19 5.46 9.20
CA SER A 67 -1.45 6.87 9.52
C SER A 67 -0.43 7.45 10.49
N GLY A 68 0.07 8.64 10.16
CA GLY A 68 1.10 9.35 10.91
C GLY A 68 2.52 8.83 10.72
N ALA A 69 2.77 7.92 9.79
CA ALA A 69 4.13 7.54 9.41
C ALA A 69 4.83 8.62 8.55
N ALA A 70 6.16 8.55 8.44
CA ALA A 70 6.96 9.67 7.97
C ALA A 70 6.80 10.03 6.48
N PHE A 71 6.38 9.10 5.60
CA PHE A 71 6.36 9.38 4.17
C PHE A 71 5.25 10.38 3.79
N ALA A 72 4.08 10.28 4.40
CA ALA A 72 2.93 11.15 4.21
C ALA A 72 3.23 12.53 4.76
N GLN A 73 3.82 12.59 5.96
CA GLN A 73 4.27 13.84 6.56
C GLN A 73 5.27 14.57 5.65
N ALA A 74 6.25 13.83 5.10
CA ALA A 74 7.21 14.38 4.15
C ALA A 74 6.55 14.81 2.83
N TYR A 75 5.63 14.01 2.29
CA TYR A 75 4.94 14.25 1.02
C TYR A 75 4.09 15.52 1.11
N GLN A 76 3.30 15.67 2.18
CA GLN A 76 2.50 16.86 2.47
C GLN A 76 3.39 18.10 2.70
N ALA A 77 4.58 17.92 3.26
CA ALA A 77 5.57 18.98 3.46
C ALA A 77 6.44 19.29 2.22
N GLY A 78 6.04 18.83 1.02
CA GLY A 78 6.75 19.12 -0.23
C GLY A 78 8.03 18.29 -0.44
N GLY A 79 8.08 17.07 0.08
CA GLY A 79 9.21 16.15 -0.06
C GLY A 79 10.34 16.34 0.95
N ARG A 80 10.06 17.02 2.07
CA ARG A 80 11.05 17.25 3.14
C ARG A 80 11.39 15.97 3.89
N ARG A 81 12.61 15.47 3.69
CA ARG A 81 13.08 14.17 4.23
C ARG A 81 13.37 14.15 5.73
N ASP A 82 13.41 15.31 6.37
CA ASP A 82 13.56 15.46 7.83
C ASP A 82 12.24 15.28 8.59
N ALA A 83 11.12 15.09 7.89
CA ALA A 83 9.85 14.75 8.52
C ALA A 83 9.94 13.45 9.32
N LEU A 84 9.28 13.45 10.47
CA LEU A 84 9.21 12.32 11.40
C LEU A 84 7.79 11.80 11.48
N ALA A 85 7.65 10.51 11.81
CA ALA A 85 6.36 9.96 12.16
C ALA A 85 5.79 10.68 13.40
N SER A 86 4.48 10.96 13.37
CA SER A 86 3.73 11.58 14.46
C SER A 86 3.19 10.56 15.47
N ARG A 87 3.13 9.29 15.09
CA ARG A 87 2.73 8.17 15.97
C ARG A 87 3.45 6.87 15.59
N ALA A 88 3.49 5.94 16.55
CA ALA A 88 3.89 4.56 16.28
C ALA A 88 2.75 3.80 15.56
N THR A 89 3.11 2.70 14.91
CA THR A 89 2.18 1.79 14.24
C THR A 89 2.45 0.34 14.67
N ILE A 90 1.39 -0.45 14.73
CA ILE A 90 1.48 -1.91 14.90
C ILE A 90 1.69 -2.67 13.58
N ILE A 91 1.61 -1.98 12.44
CA ILE A 91 1.72 -2.61 11.13
C ILE A 91 3.20 -2.78 10.77
N GLU A 92 3.61 -4.03 10.56
CA GLU A 92 4.99 -4.36 10.26
C GLU A 92 5.33 -4.20 8.76
N GLY A 93 6.60 -3.90 8.48
CA GLY A 93 7.16 -3.84 7.14
C GLY A 93 6.93 -2.53 6.38
N VAL A 94 5.88 -1.79 6.75
CA VAL A 94 5.51 -0.47 6.20
C VAL A 94 5.41 0.57 7.31
N GLY A 95 5.47 1.86 6.96
CA GLY A 95 5.42 2.96 7.92
C GLY A 95 6.72 3.09 8.71
N ARG A 96 7.53 4.09 8.35
CA ARG A 96 8.83 4.34 8.99
C ARG A 96 8.77 5.58 9.85
N ALA A 97 9.60 5.62 10.89
CA ALA A 97 9.76 6.79 11.74
C ALA A 97 10.43 7.97 11.03
N ARG A 98 11.15 7.70 9.93
CA ARG A 98 11.86 8.65 9.07
C ARG A 98 11.71 8.22 7.62
N VAL A 99 11.84 9.18 6.69
CA VAL A 99 11.85 8.89 5.26
C VAL A 99 13.11 8.10 4.90
N GLU A 100 12.92 6.92 4.31
CA GLU A 100 14.03 6.09 3.86
C GLU A 100 14.63 6.62 2.53
N PRO A 101 15.96 6.47 2.32
CA PRO A 101 16.63 6.98 1.12
C PRO A 101 16.06 6.44 -0.19
N GLY A 102 15.56 5.20 -0.20
CA GLY A 102 15.00 4.56 -1.39
C GLY A 102 13.68 5.18 -1.88
N PHE A 103 12.99 5.97 -1.04
CA PHE A 103 11.76 6.62 -1.44
C PHE A 103 12.02 7.84 -2.33
N GLN A 104 11.29 7.94 -3.44
CA GLN A 104 11.39 8.99 -4.46
C GLN A 104 10.02 9.64 -4.63
N PHE A 105 9.93 10.90 -4.25
CA PHE A 105 8.66 11.64 -4.22
C PHE A 105 8.14 11.92 -5.63
N GLU A 106 9.04 12.19 -6.55
CA GLU A 106 8.77 12.64 -7.92
C GLU A 106 8.10 11.58 -8.82
N ILE A 107 8.11 10.31 -8.41
CA ILE A 107 7.48 9.20 -9.13
C ILE A 107 6.25 8.64 -8.42
N VAL A 108 5.90 9.16 -7.24
CA VAL A 108 4.73 8.75 -6.47
C VAL A 108 3.64 9.80 -6.70
N ASP A 109 2.48 9.36 -7.19
CA ASP A 109 1.36 10.24 -7.53
C ASP A 109 0.44 10.49 -6.32
N ARG A 110 0.47 9.59 -5.33
CA ARG A 110 -0.34 9.69 -4.10
C ARG A 110 0.27 8.93 -2.95
N VAL A 111 0.18 9.48 -1.74
CA VAL A 111 0.42 8.77 -0.48
C VAL A 111 -0.91 8.66 0.27
N GLU A 112 -1.31 7.44 0.60
CA GLU A 112 -2.51 7.09 1.37
C GLU A 112 -2.13 6.73 2.81
N GLU A 113 -2.75 7.41 3.76
CA GLU A 113 -2.64 7.09 5.18
C GLU A 113 -3.80 6.16 5.60
N ILE A 114 -3.46 4.99 6.13
CA ILE A 114 -4.40 3.98 6.58
C ILE A 114 -4.24 3.77 8.09
N ASP A 115 -5.31 3.90 8.85
CA ASP A 115 -5.24 3.63 10.29
C ASP A 115 -4.95 2.13 10.54
N ASP A 116 -4.20 1.83 11.59
CA ASP A 116 -3.85 0.47 11.97
C ASP A 116 -5.07 -0.45 12.09
N ALA A 117 -6.19 0.03 12.65
CA ALA A 117 -7.41 -0.75 12.78
C ALA A 117 -8.07 -1.02 11.41
N ASP A 118 -8.05 -0.04 10.51
CA ASP A 118 -8.54 -0.20 9.14
C ASP A 118 -7.69 -1.21 8.36
N SER A 119 -6.37 -1.16 8.54
CA SER A 119 -5.44 -2.12 7.97
C SER A 119 -5.69 -3.55 8.46
N VAL A 120 -5.89 -3.73 9.77
CA VAL A 120 -6.23 -5.04 10.37
C VAL A 120 -7.55 -5.60 9.80
N ILE A 121 -8.58 -4.76 9.66
CA ILE A 121 -9.83 -5.20 9.03
C ILE A 121 -9.63 -5.47 7.54
N GLY A 122 -8.82 -4.67 6.86
CA GLY A 122 -8.46 -4.88 5.45
C GLY A 122 -7.80 -6.23 5.19
N MET A 123 -6.85 -6.65 6.04
CA MET A 123 -6.22 -7.97 5.89
C MET A 123 -7.20 -9.14 6.16
N ARG A 124 -8.20 -8.94 7.02
CA ARG A 124 -9.27 -9.94 7.27
C ARG A 124 -10.27 -10.00 6.13
N ASP A 125 -10.57 -8.87 5.49
CA ASP A 125 -11.39 -8.84 4.28
C ASP A 125 -10.69 -9.57 3.12
N LEU A 126 -9.37 -9.39 2.97
CA LEU A 126 -8.56 -10.17 2.03
C LEU A 126 -8.59 -11.67 2.35
N GLU A 127 -8.51 -12.07 3.62
CA GLU A 127 -8.62 -13.48 4.02
C GLU A 127 -9.98 -14.06 3.63
N ALA A 128 -11.07 -13.34 3.89
CA ALA A 128 -12.40 -13.75 3.51
C ALA A 128 -12.56 -13.85 1.97
N LEU A 129 -11.90 -12.97 1.22
CA LEU A 129 -11.97 -12.94 -0.24
C LEU A 129 -11.12 -14.03 -0.92
N LEU A 130 -9.90 -14.25 -0.41
CA LEU A 130 -8.87 -15.08 -1.08
C LEU A 130 -8.64 -16.43 -0.38
N GLY A 131 -9.27 -16.66 0.77
CA GLY A 131 -9.15 -17.90 1.55
C GLY A 131 -7.78 -18.11 2.19
N ARG A 132 -6.97 -17.06 2.35
CA ARG A 132 -5.60 -17.12 2.90
C ARG A 132 -5.31 -15.92 3.79
N ARG A 133 -4.52 -16.13 4.85
CA ARG A 133 -4.10 -15.06 5.76
C ARG A 133 -2.98 -14.20 5.17
N TYR A 134 -3.02 -12.90 5.46
CA TYR A 134 -2.06 -11.89 5.02
C TYR A 134 -1.65 -10.97 6.16
N GLY A 135 -0.49 -10.32 6.03
CA GLY A 135 -0.04 -9.30 6.98
C GLY A 135 -0.72 -7.93 6.83
N GLY A 136 -0.57 -7.09 7.86
CA GLY A 136 -1.16 -5.75 7.89
C GLY A 136 -0.71 -4.83 6.75
N SER A 137 0.49 -4.97 6.21
CA SER A 137 0.90 -4.18 5.03
C SER A 137 0.00 -4.44 3.81
N SER A 138 -0.47 -5.68 3.64
CA SER A 138 -1.46 -6.04 2.62
C SER A 138 -2.82 -5.43 2.93
N GLY A 139 -3.18 -5.33 4.21
CA GLY A 139 -4.37 -4.62 4.68
C GLY A 139 -4.35 -3.14 4.31
N CYS A 140 -3.22 -2.44 4.54
CA CYS A 140 -3.03 -1.04 4.12
C CYS A 140 -3.28 -0.89 2.62
N ASN A 141 -2.61 -1.72 1.82
CA ASN A 141 -2.75 -1.73 0.37
C ASN A 141 -4.20 -1.97 -0.07
N TRP A 142 -4.88 -2.94 0.53
CA TRP A 142 -6.26 -3.26 0.19
C TRP A 142 -7.23 -2.11 0.46
N ILE A 143 -7.13 -1.47 1.63
CA ILE A 143 -7.96 -0.31 1.95
C ILE A 143 -7.70 0.84 0.96
N ALA A 144 -6.44 1.10 0.62
CA ALA A 144 -6.09 2.11 -0.39
C ALA A 144 -6.70 1.78 -1.76
N CYS A 145 -6.65 0.51 -2.20
CA CYS A 145 -7.31 0.07 -3.43
C CYS A 145 -8.82 0.33 -3.41
N LEU A 146 -9.50 -0.02 -2.32
CA LEU A 146 -10.95 0.18 -2.18
C LEU A 146 -11.32 1.67 -2.21
N ARG A 147 -10.52 2.54 -1.56
CA ARG A 147 -10.72 4.00 -1.63
C ARG A 147 -10.55 4.53 -3.06
N LEU A 148 -9.47 4.14 -3.75
CA LEU A 148 -9.24 4.53 -5.14
C LEU A 148 -10.35 4.02 -6.08
N ALA A 149 -10.82 2.80 -5.88
CA ALA A 149 -11.92 2.23 -6.66
C ALA A 149 -13.23 3.01 -6.42
N ALA A 150 -13.53 3.38 -5.18
CA ALA A 150 -14.68 4.21 -4.85
C ALA A 150 -14.60 5.59 -5.51
N GLU A 151 -13.43 6.23 -5.53
CA GLU A 151 -13.21 7.52 -6.19
C GLU A 151 -13.35 7.44 -7.71
N LEU A 152 -12.80 6.40 -8.36
CA LEU A 152 -12.98 6.18 -9.79
C LEU A 152 -14.46 6.04 -10.13
N ARG A 153 -15.19 5.22 -9.36
CA ARG A 153 -16.64 5.03 -9.52
C ARG A 153 -17.42 6.33 -9.35
N GLN A 154 -17.14 7.12 -8.30
CA GLN A 154 -17.80 8.41 -8.07
C GLN A 154 -17.62 9.39 -9.24
N ARG A 155 -16.50 9.26 -9.97
CA ARG A 155 -16.20 10.06 -11.17
C ARG A 155 -16.76 9.46 -12.46
N GLY A 156 -17.47 8.33 -12.39
CA GLY A 156 -17.94 7.60 -13.57
C GLY A 156 -16.82 6.95 -14.39
N LEU A 157 -15.65 6.73 -13.79
CA LEU A 157 -14.50 6.10 -14.43
C LEU A 157 -14.41 4.62 -14.05
N GLY A 158 -14.03 3.79 -15.02
CA GLY A 158 -13.64 2.39 -14.81
C GLY A 158 -12.13 2.21 -14.94
N GLY A 159 -11.67 0.97 -14.81
CA GLY A 159 -10.28 0.56 -14.98
C GLY A 159 -9.79 -0.35 -13.86
N SER A 160 -8.65 -1.01 -14.08
CA SER A 160 -8.06 -1.91 -13.10
C SER A 160 -7.18 -1.18 -12.08
N ILE A 161 -7.18 -1.69 -10.84
CA ILE A 161 -6.27 -1.28 -9.78
C ILE A 161 -5.49 -2.52 -9.36
N VAL A 162 -4.17 -2.42 -9.34
CA VAL A 162 -3.31 -3.52 -8.93
C VAL A 162 -2.64 -3.21 -7.60
N THR A 163 -2.46 -4.24 -6.79
CA THR A 163 -1.63 -4.13 -5.59
C THR A 163 -0.78 -5.35 -5.33
N LEU A 164 0.13 -5.20 -4.37
CA LEU A 164 1.02 -6.24 -3.89
C LEU A 164 0.54 -6.72 -2.53
N LEU A 165 0.40 -8.04 -2.39
CA LEU A 165 0.13 -8.67 -1.12
C LEU A 165 1.45 -9.21 -0.57
N GLY A 166 1.79 -8.78 0.64
CA GLY A 166 3.05 -9.11 1.31
C GLY A 166 3.01 -10.48 2.00
N ASP A 167 3.74 -10.56 3.11
CA ASP A 167 3.95 -11.79 3.87
C ASP A 167 2.65 -12.53 4.23
N SER A 168 2.77 -13.85 4.34
CA SER A 168 1.73 -14.73 4.88
C SER A 168 1.33 -14.29 6.29
N GLY A 169 0.03 -14.33 6.56
CA GLY A 169 -0.52 -13.85 7.82
C GLY A 169 -0.27 -14.76 9.03
N GLU A 170 0.23 -15.98 8.84
CA GLU A 170 0.41 -16.95 9.93
C GLU A 170 1.35 -16.46 11.03
N ARG A 171 2.35 -15.64 10.68
CA ARG A 171 3.28 -15.03 11.65
C ARG A 171 2.62 -13.99 12.58
N TYR A 172 1.40 -13.57 12.29
CA TYR A 172 0.66 -12.57 13.07
C TYR A 172 -0.50 -13.17 13.88
N ALA A 173 -0.52 -14.49 14.06
CA ALA A 173 -1.56 -15.21 14.81
C ALA A 173 -1.77 -14.64 16.21
N ASP A 174 -0.67 -14.40 16.94
CA ASP A 174 -0.67 -13.88 18.31
C ASP A 174 -0.67 -12.34 18.40
N THR A 175 -0.82 -11.65 17.26
CA THR A 175 -0.81 -10.18 17.19
C THR A 175 -2.00 -9.63 16.40
N LEU A 176 -1.86 -9.41 15.10
CA LEU A 176 -2.86 -8.77 14.25
C LEU A 176 -4.14 -9.62 14.08
N TYR A 177 -4.04 -10.94 14.26
CA TYR A 177 -5.19 -11.84 14.28
C TYR A 177 -5.79 -12.03 15.68
N ASP A 178 -5.13 -11.57 16.75
CA ASP A 178 -5.65 -11.64 18.11
C ASP A 178 -6.43 -10.38 18.51
N ASN A 179 -7.74 -10.53 18.66
CA ASN A 179 -8.61 -9.45 19.12
C ASN A 179 -8.30 -8.98 20.55
N ALA A 180 -7.81 -9.84 21.43
CA ALA A 180 -7.42 -9.45 22.79
C ALA A 180 -6.18 -8.55 22.75
N TRP A 181 -5.16 -8.96 21.99
CA TRP A 181 -3.95 -8.17 21.76
C TRP A 181 -4.24 -6.76 21.19
N LEU A 182 -5.16 -6.68 20.22
CA LEU A 182 -5.57 -5.43 19.58
C LEU A 182 -6.34 -4.52 20.55
N ARG A 183 -7.27 -5.07 21.33
CA ARG A 183 -8.03 -4.30 22.34
C ARG A 183 -7.12 -3.74 23.44
N GLN A 184 -6.14 -4.52 23.90
CA GLN A 184 -5.16 -4.05 24.88
C GLN A 184 -4.33 -2.85 24.38
N ARG A 185 -4.21 -2.71 23.05
CA ARG A 185 -3.51 -1.59 22.40
C ARG A 185 -4.44 -0.47 21.93
N GLY A 186 -5.73 -0.54 22.27
CA GLY A 186 -6.70 0.51 22.00
C GLY A 186 -7.20 0.59 20.56
N HIS A 187 -7.08 -0.49 19.77
CA HIS A 187 -7.58 -0.50 18.40
C HIS A 187 -9.08 -0.83 18.34
N ASP A 188 -9.88 0.09 17.80
CA ASP A 188 -11.32 -0.09 17.60
C ASP A 188 -11.62 -0.75 16.24
N LEU A 189 -11.73 -2.08 16.28
CA LEU A 189 -12.05 -2.89 15.10
C LEU A 189 -13.52 -2.76 14.67
N MET A 190 -14.43 -2.37 15.55
CA MET A 190 -15.85 -2.26 15.21
C MET A 190 -16.09 -1.04 14.32
N SER A 191 -15.50 0.09 14.68
CA SER A 191 -15.55 1.30 13.84
C SER A 191 -14.82 1.08 12.51
N ALA A 192 -13.68 0.38 12.51
CA ALA A 192 -12.96 0.02 11.29
C ALA A 192 -13.80 -0.89 10.37
N GLN A 193 -14.47 -1.89 10.94
CA GLN A 193 -15.38 -2.76 10.19
C GLN A 193 -16.54 -1.97 9.58
N LYS A 194 -17.13 -1.05 10.33
CA LYS A 194 -18.19 -0.18 9.81
C LYS A 194 -17.68 0.67 8.64
N ARG A 195 -16.51 1.30 8.76
CA ARG A 195 -15.91 2.08 7.65
C ARG A 195 -15.67 1.24 6.40
N LEU A 196 -15.16 0.01 6.55
CA LEU A 196 -14.99 -0.90 5.42
C LEU A 196 -16.34 -1.25 4.78
N SER A 197 -17.35 -1.55 5.60
CA SER A 197 -18.70 -1.84 5.12
C SER A 197 -19.29 -0.66 4.35
N ASP A 198 -19.19 0.56 4.91
CA ASP A 198 -19.65 1.79 4.24
C ASP A 198 -18.90 2.03 2.92
N LEU A 199 -17.58 1.80 2.89
CA LEU A 199 -16.74 1.97 1.70
C LEU A 199 -17.14 0.99 0.58
N LYS A 200 -17.41 -0.26 0.94
CA LYS A 200 -17.90 -1.26 0.00
C LYS A 200 -19.32 -0.90 -0.44
N SER A 201 -20.21 -0.55 0.50
CA SER A 201 -21.64 -0.33 0.28
C SER A 201 -22.05 1.01 -0.32
N ALA A 202 -21.14 1.98 -0.47
CA ALA A 202 -21.40 3.29 -1.09
C ALA A 202 -21.69 3.19 -2.61
N HIS A 203 -22.52 2.22 -2.96
CA HIS A 203 -23.01 1.83 -4.27
C HIS A 203 -24.09 2.78 -4.74
#